data_AF-A0A7C4G6W9-F1
#
_entry.id   AF-A0A7C4G6W9-F1
#
_cell.length_a   1.000
_cell.length_b   1.000
_cell.length_c   1.000
_cell.angle_alpha   90.00
_cell.angle_beta   90.00
_cell.angle_gamma   90.00
#
_symmetry.space_group_name_H-M   'P 1'
#
loop_
_entity.id
_entity.type
_entity.pdbx_description
1 polymer ?
#
loop_
_entity_poly.entity_id
_entity_poly.type
_entity_poly.pdbx_seq_one_letter_code
_entity_poly.pdbx_strand_id
1 'polypeptide(L)'
;MPMKRNITIEEIRKTPTEELQIEMVERKGIGHPDYIIDASAESVSLALSKYYMKTFNTILHHNVDKGLLVGGRASPKFGGGTVDEPIYIIVAGRAVNEIVKDNEVTMIP
;
A
#
# COMPACT_ATOMS: atom_id res chain seq x y z
N MET A 1 -28.00 21.43 10.81
CA MET A 1 -28.77 20.19 10.59
C MET A 1 -27.88 19.21 9.83
N PRO A 2 -27.74 17.94 10.25
CA PRO A 2 -26.96 16.99 9.47
C PRO A 2 -27.62 16.82 8.09
N MET A 3 -26.83 16.97 7.02
CA MET A 3 -27.30 16.72 5.66
C MET A 3 -27.88 15.31 5.54
N LYS A 4 -29.05 15.19 4.92
CA LYS A 4 -29.60 13.88 4.55
C LYS A 4 -28.62 13.22 3.57
N ARG A 5 -28.13 12.02 3.89
CA ARG A 5 -27.22 11.27 3.02
C ARG A 5 -27.93 10.91 1.72
N ASN A 6 -27.22 11.03 0.60
CA ASN A 6 -27.73 10.62 -0.71
C ASN A 6 -27.55 9.11 -0.89
N ILE A 7 -28.47 8.33 -0.34
CA ILE A 7 -28.47 6.86 -0.43
C ILE A 7 -29.61 6.44 -1.34
N THR A 8 -29.28 5.70 -2.39
CA THR A 8 -30.23 5.12 -3.34
C THR A 8 -30.21 3.60 -3.19
N ILE A 9 -31.39 3.00 -3.15
CA ILE A 9 -31.56 1.54 -3.13
C ILE A 9 -32.36 1.19 -4.38
N GLU A 10 -31.82 0.29 -5.20
CA GLU A 10 -32.46 -0.18 -6.43
C GLU A 10 -32.26 -1.68 -6.61
N GLU A 11 -33.16 -2.30 -7.39
CA GLU A 11 -33.04 -3.70 -7.79
C GLU A 11 -31.93 -3.85 -8.85
N ILE A 12 -30.99 -4.76 -8.61
CA ILE A 12 -29.95 -5.09 -9.59
C ILE A 12 -30.49 -6.12 -10.61
N ARG A 13 -30.52 -5.75 -11.90
CA ARG A 13 -30.93 -6.64 -12.99
C ARG A 13 -29.72 -7.28 -13.67
N LYS A 14 -29.07 -8.20 -12.98
CA LYS A 14 -27.89 -8.92 -13.47
C LYS A 14 -27.96 -10.38 -13.01
N THR A 15 -27.55 -11.32 -13.86
CA THR A 15 -27.36 -12.73 -13.48
C THR A 15 -26.31 -12.81 -12.36
N PRO A 16 -26.61 -13.50 -11.24
CA PRO A 16 -25.63 -13.76 -10.18
C PRO A 16 -24.35 -14.39 -10.70
N THR A 17 -23.20 -14.06 -10.10
CA THR A 17 -21.90 -14.58 -10.55
C THR A 17 -21.86 -16.10 -10.55
N GLU A 18 -22.45 -16.76 -9.53
CA GLU A 18 -22.55 -18.21 -9.41
C GLU A 18 -23.41 -18.89 -10.50
N GLU A 19 -24.24 -18.13 -11.21
CA GLU A 19 -25.09 -18.60 -12.30
C GLU A 19 -24.48 -18.35 -13.70
N LEU A 20 -23.32 -17.69 -13.77
CA LEU A 20 -22.62 -17.49 -15.04
C LEU A 20 -22.04 -18.81 -15.55
N GLN A 21 -22.02 -18.97 -16.88
CA GLN A 21 -21.46 -20.18 -17.51
C GLN A 21 -19.96 -20.36 -17.23
N ILE A 22 -19.23 -19.26 -17.01
CA ILE A 22 -17.77 -19.25 -16.82
C ILE A 22 -17.43 -18.21 -15.74
N GLU A 23 -16.61 -18.62 -14.78
CA GLU A 23 -16.03 -17.77 -13.73
C GLU A 23 -14.53 -18.01 -13.63
N MET A 24 -13.74 -16.96 -13.38
CA MET A 24 -12.31 -17.04 -13.12
C MET A 24 -11.93 -16.09 -11.99
N VAL A 25 -11.15 -16.61 -11.03
CA VAL A 25 -10.72 -15.88 -9.84
C VAL A 25 -9.22 -16.08 -9.64
N GLU A 26 -8.50 -14.99 -9.32
CA GLU A 26 -7.07 -15.02 -9.00
C GLU A 26 -6.84 -14.42 -7.60
N ARG A 27 -5.90 -15.00 -6.85
CA ARG A 27 -5.37 -14.42 -5.62
C ARG A 27 -3.85 -14.51 -5.62
N LYS A 28 -3.19 -13.35 -5.48
CA LYS A 28 -1.75 -13.25 -5.25
C LYS A 28 -1.46 -13.42 -3.76
N GLY A 29 -0.67 -14.44 -3.40
CA GLY A 29 -0.33 -14.77 -2.02
C GLY A 29 0.72 -13.83 -1.42
N ILE A 30 0.99 -13.98 -0.12
CA ILE A 30 1.86 -13.07 0.65
C ILE A 30 3.32 -12.98 0.14
N GLY A 31 3.81 -14.01 -0.54
CA GLY A 31 5.16 -14.06 -1.12
C GLY A 31 5.20 -13.66 -2.60
N HIS A 32 4.06 -13.32 -3.21
CA HIS A 32 4.03 -12.84 -4.58
C HIS A 32 4.68 -11.44 -4.64
N PRO A 33 5.56 -11.15 -5.63
CA PRO A 33 6.24 -9.85 -5.74
C PRO A 33 5.30 -8.65 -5.67
N ASP A 34 4.19 -8.69 -6.40
CA ASP A 34 3.16 -7.63 -6.36
C ASP A 34 2.56 -7.45 -4.95
N TYR A 35 2.27 -8.55 -4.23
CA TYR A 35 1.77 -8.43 -2.86
C TYR A 35 2.83 -7.84 -1.93
N ILE A 36 4.10 -8.22 -2.10
CA ILE A 36 5.20 -7.70 -1.28
C ILE A 36 5.31 -6.17 -1.45
N ILE A 37 5.23 -5.66 -2.68
CA ILE A 37 5.36 -4.22 -2.91
C ILE A 37 4.12 -3.44 -2.44
N ASP A 38 2.91 -4.00 -2.61
CA ASP A 38 1.67 -3.43 -2.07
C ASP A 38 1.73 -3.35 -0.54
N ALA A 39 2.11 -4.46 0.12
CA ALA A 39 2.23 -4.53 1.57
C ALA A 39 3.34 -3.62 2.10
N SER A 40 4.43 -3.44 1.35
CA SER A 40 5.52 -2.52 1.71
C SER A 40 5.06 -1.06 1.65
N ALA A 41 4.37 -0.67 0.59
CA ALA A 41 3.79 0.67 0.43
C ALA A 41 2.81 0.99 1.58
N GLU A 42 1.90 0.07 1.88
CA GLU A 42 0.95 0.23 2.99
C GLU A 42 1.65 0.30 4.36
N SER A 43 2.68 -0.52 4.57
CA SER A 43 3.46 -0.49 5.81
C SER A 43 4.14 0.87 6.03
N VAL A 44 4.65 1.51 4.97
CA VAL A 44 5.19 2.87 5.03
C VAL A 44 4.09 3.90 5.32
N SER A 45 2.94 3.81 4.66
CA SER A 45 1.76 4.67 4.90
C SER A 45 1.30 4.63 6.36
N LEU A 46 1.18 3.43 6.93
CA LEU A 46 0.82 3.24 8.33
C LEU A 46 1.87 3.79 9.29
N ALA A 47 3.16 3.63 8.98
CA ALA A 47 4.25 4.16 9.78
C ALA A 47 4.24 5.70 9.80
N LEU A 48 4.11 6.33 8.63
CA LEU A 48 3.97 7.79 8.50
C LEU A 48 2.74 8.30 9.25
N SER A 49 1.58 7.67 9.06
CA SER A 49 0.34 8.04 9.75
C SER A 49 0.47 7.97 11.27
N LYS A 50 1.06 6.89 11.81
CA LYS A 50 1.31 6.74 13.25
C LYS A 50 2.29 7.79 13.77
N TYR A 51 3.36 8.06 13.02
CA TYR A 51 4.32 9.10 13.36
C TYR A 51 3.66 10.49 13.39
N TYR A 52 2.88 10.83 12.37
CA TYR A 52 2.19 12.12 12.29
C TYR A 52 1.17 12.29 13.41
N MET A 53 0.36 11.27 13.69
CA MET A 53 -0.57 11.30 14.81
C MET A 53 0.13 11.48 16.16
N LYS A 54 1.25 10.77 16.39
CA LYS A 54 2.01 10.87 17.64
C LYS A 54 2.66 12.25 17.82
N THR A 55 3.18 12.84 16.75
CA THR A 55 4.02 14.06 16.82
C THR A 55 3.21 15.33 16.62
N PHE A 56 2.20 15.31 15.75
CA PHE A 56 1.44 16.49 15.33
C PHE A 56 -0.05 16.42 15.64
N ASN A 57 -0.51 15.31 16.25
CA ASN A 57 -1.92 15.07 16.59
C ASN A 57 -2.87 15.14 15.38
N THR A 58 -2.34 14.90 14.19
CA THR A 58 -3.06 14.83 12.93
C THR A 58 -2.27 14.02 11.92
N ILE A 59 -2.93 13.43 10.92
CA ILE A 59 -2.25 12.79 9.79
C ILE A 59 -1.95 13.86 8.76
N LEU A 60 -0.67 14.02 8.42
CA LEU A 60 -0.24 14.92 7.35
C LEU A 60 -0.37 14.26 5.98
N HIS A 61 -0.45 15.09 4.95
CA HIS A 61 -0.62 14.61 3.57
C HIS A 61 0.54 13.71 3.14
N HIS A 62 0.23 12.48 2.76
CA HIS A 62 1.17 11.59 2.10
C HIS A 62 0.43 10.63 1.18
N ASN A 63 1.12 10.20 0.13
CA ASN A 63 0.68 9.14 -0.78
C ASN A 63 1.93 8.36 -1.21
N VAL A 64 2.14 7.19 -0.62
CA VAL A 64 3.31 6.30 -0.85
C VAL A 64 2.90 5.04 -1.60
N ASP A 65 1.99 5.22 -2.55
CA ASP A 65 1.28 4.18 -3.30
C ASP A 65 2.00 3.73 -4.57
N LYS A 66 3.25 4.16 -4.77
CA LYS A 66 4.07 3.75 -5.91
C LYS A 66 5.19 2.88 -5.37
N GLY A 67 5.41 1.73 -5.97
CA GLY A 67 6.48 0.86 -5.55
C GLY A 67 7.04 0.06 -6.70
N LEU A 68 8.33 -0.26 -6.60
CA LEU A 68 9.03 -1.13 -7.52
C LEU A 68 9.77 -2.20 -6.73
N LEU A 69 9.44 -3.46 -7.01
CA LEU A 69 10.24 -4.60 -6.58
C LEU A 69 11.00 -5.12 -7.80
N VAL A 70 12.32 -4.96 -7.78
CA VAL A 70 13.24 -5.48 -8.80
C VAL A 70 13.78 -6.82 -8.31
N GLY A 71 13.52 -7.87 -9.10
CA GLY A 71 14.00 -9.21 -8.80
C GLY A 71 15.53 -9.28 -8.75
N GLY A 72 16.04 -10.05 -7.79
CA GLY A 72 17.46 -10.41 -7.72
C GLY A 72 17.75 -11.73 -8.44
N ARG A 73 18.85 -12.39 -8.06
CA ARG A 73 19.24 -13.72 -8.56
C ARG A 73 19.65 -14.62 -7.41
N ALA A 74 19.33 -15.91 -7.53
CA ALA A 74 19.71 -16.91 -6.54
C ALA A 74 20.13 -18.21 -7.22
N SER A 75 21.00 -18.96 -6.54
CA SER A 75 21.45 -20.30 -6.91
C SER A 75 20.96 -21.32 -5.87
N PRO A 76 19.66 -21.70 -5.91
CA PRO A 76 19.10 -22.67 -4.97
C PRO A 76 19.58 -24.09 -5.26
N LYS A 77 19.79 -24.90 -4.20
CA LYS A 77 20.12 -26.33 -4.29
C LYS A 77 19.48 -27.10 -3.14
N PHE A 78 19.38 -28.43 -3.25
CA PHE A 78 18.93 -29.22 -2.09
C PHE A 78 19.86 -28.99 -0.89
N GLY A 79 19.26 -28.77 0.28
CA GLY A 79 19.99 -28.46 1.51
C GLY A 79 20.52 -27.03 1.63
N GLY A 80 20.19 -26.11 0.71
CA GLY A 80 20.54 -24.68 0.85
C GLY A 80 20.65 -23.92 -0.47
N GLY A 81 21.69 -23.10 -0.61
CA GLY A 81 21.90 -22.25 -1.78
C GLY A 81 22.41 -20.87 -1.39
N THR A 82 22.48 -19.97 -2.36
CA THR A 82 22.92 -18.58 -2.16
C THR A 82 21.96 -17.62 -2.85
N VAL A 83 21.81 -16.43 -2.25
CA VAL A 83 21.26 -15.25 -2.94
C VAL A 83 22.45 -14.53 -3.55
N ASP A 84 22.57 -14.58 -4.86
CA ASP A 84 23.74 -14.07 -5.59
C ASP A 84 23.60 -12.56 -5.83
N GLU A 85 22.38 -12.10 -6.05
CA GLU A 85 22.02 -10.69 -6.19
C GLU A 85 20.75 -10.43 -5.36
N PRO A 86 20.74 -9.42 -4.46
CA PRO A 86 19.61 -9.15 -3.59
C PRO A 86 18.41 -8.62 -4.39
N ILE A 87 17.21 -8.84 -3.85
CA ILE A 87 16.00 -8.14 -4.29
C ILE A 87 16.17 -6.65 -3.94
N TYR A 88 15.78 -5.76 -4.85
CA TYR A 88 15.78 -4.33 -4.61
C TYR A 88 14.35 -3.79 -4.54
N ILE A 89 14.03 -3.07 -3.47
CA ILE A 89 12.69 -2.51 -3.22
C ILE A 89 12.81 -0.99 -3.18
N ILE A 90 11.99 -0.33 -3.99
CA ILE A 90 11.81 1.13 -3.98
C ILE A 90 10.37 1.42 -3.61
N VAL A 91 10.14 2.13 -2.51
CA VAL A 91 8.85 2.75 -2.22
C VAL A 91 8.94 4.22 -2.59
N ALA A 92 8.01 4.68 -3.41
CA ALA A 92 7.98 6.00 -3.99
C ALA A 92 6.63 6.68 -3.74
N GLY A 93 6.63 8.01 -3.79
CA GLY A 93 5.43 8.77 -3.52
C GLY A 93 5.72 10.20 -3.11
N ARG A 94 4.78 10.78 -2.37
CA ARG A 94 4.93 12.10 -1.73
C ARG A 94 4.64 11.96 -0.24
N ALA A 95 5.41 12.66 0.56
CA ALA A 95 5.17 12.83 1.99
C ALA A 95 5.56 14.26 2.37
N VAL A 96 4.93 14.80 3.41
CA VAL A 96 5.38 16.07 4.00
C VAL A 96 6.77 15.85 4.59
N ASN A 97 7.74 16.66 4.16
CA ASN A 97 9.13 16.66 4.63
C ASN A 97 9.46 17.88 5.51
N GLU A 98 8.58 18.89 5.57
CA GLU A 98 8.73 20.06 6.43
C GLU A 98 7.36 20.58 6.90
N ILE A 99 7.32 21.14 8.11
CA ILE A 99 6.16 21.86 8.64
C ILE A 99 6.62 23.22 9.12
N VAL A 100 5.87 24.25 8.75
CA VAL A 100 5.98 25.59 9.34
C VAL A 100 4.91 25.73 10.41
N LYS A 101 5.32 25.93 11.67
CA LYS A 101 4.42 26.19 12.79
C LYS A 101 5.02 27.30 13.65
N ASP A 102 4.24 28.34 13.95
CA ASP A 102 4.69 29.47 14.78
C ASP A 102 5.99 30.14 14.28
N ASN A 103 6.17 30.24 12.96
CA ASN A 103 7.38 30.68 12.26
C ASN A 103 8.63 29.79 12.43
N GLU A 104 8.49 28.60 13.02
CA GLU A 104 9.55 27.60 13.11
C GLU A 104 9.36 26.50 12.05
N VAL A 105 10.47 26.10 11.43
CA VAL A 105 10.51 24.99 10.46
C VAL A 105 10.93 23.72 11.18
N THR A 106 10.06 22.71 11.17
CA THR A 106 10.40 21.36 11.62
C THR A 106 10.55 20.44 10.42
N MET A 107 11.74 19.85 10.25
CA MET A 107 11.97 18.82 9.25
C MET A 107 11.34 17.50 9.70
N ILE A 108 10.64 16.85 8.79
CA ILE A 108 10.09 15.52 8.97
C ILE A 108 11.03 14.51 8.30
N PRO A 109 11.41 13.41 9.00
CA PRO A 109 12.20 12.32 8.42
C PRO A 109 11.56 11.65 7.19
#